data_AF-A0A8S0GZW3-F1
#
_entry.id   AF-A0A8S0GZW3-F1
#
_cell.length_a   1.000
_cell.length_b   1.000
_cell.length_c   1.000
_cell.angle_alpha   90.00
_cell.angle_beta   90.00
_cell.angle_gamma   90.00
#
_symmetry.space_group_name_H-M   'P 1'
#
loop_
_entity.id
_entity.type
_entity.pdbx_description
1 polymer ?
#
loop_
_entity_poly.entity_id
_entity_poly.type
_entity_poly.pdbx_seq_one_letter_code
_entity_poly.pdbx_strand_id
1 'polypeptide(L)'
;MKRLCAMLLICLLSSLLSVQAAPGPHPHWSVGFHEMSFLDPLDRQPMRAIAFYPSTGIEHGSQLEGYQIAASRDAKIAIGRFPMLMLSHGNTGTPWPCMTWPPLWHARALSWWR
;
A
#
# COMPACT_ATOMS: atom_id res chain seq x y z
N MET A 1 25.52 45.19 -18.59
CA MET A 1 25.81 43.75 -18.69
C MET A 1 25.89 43.03 -17.33
N LYS A 2 26.60 43.55 -16.31
CA LYS A 2 26.72 42.92 -14.97
C LYS A 2 25.38 42.72 -14.23
N ARG A 3 24.44 43.67 -14.38
CA ARG A 3 23.11 43.61 -13.74
C ARG A 3 22.21 42.51 -14.30
N LEU A 4 22.34 42.20 -15.59
CA LEU A 4 21.60 41.13 -16.26
C LEU A 4 22.12 39.74 -15.82
N CYS A 5 23.44 39.57 -15.73
CA CYS A 5 24.02 38.34 -15.17
C CYS A 5 23.61 38.11 -13.72
N ALA A 6 23.58 39.16 -12.89
CA ALA A 6 23.16 39.05 -11.50
C ALA A 6 21.69 38.60 -11.38
N MET A 7 20.80 39.19 -12.20
CA MET A 7 19.39 38.77 -12.28
C MET A 7 19.25 37.30 -12.72
N LEU A 8 20.00 36.90 -13.76
CA LEU A 8 19.96 35.53 -14.27
C LEU A 8 20.45 34.52 -13.23
N LEU A 9 21.54 34.83 -12.52
CA LEU A 9 22.04 34.02 -11.39
C LEU A 9 20.99 33.91 -10.29
N ILE A 10 20.36 35.00 -9.89
CA ILE A 10 19.30 34.98 -8.87
C ILE A 10 18.14 34.08 -9.32
N CYS A 11 17.71 34.17 -10.59
CA CYS A 11 16.66 33.30 -11.12
C CYS A 11 17.07 31.81 -11.09
N LEU A 12 18.31 31.49 -11.48
CA LEU A 12 18.84 30.12 -11.42
C LEU A 12 18.91 29.60 -9.97
N LEU A 13 19.44 30.40 -9.04
CA LEU A 13 19.49 30.02 -7.62
C LEU A 13 18.09 29.87 -7.02
N SER A 14 17.11 30.67 -7.44
CA SER A 14 15.73 30.59 -6.96
C SER A 14 15.04 29.31 -7.42
N SER A 15 15.36 28.82 -8.63
CA SER A 15 14.78 27.57 -9.16
C SER A 15 15.20 26.32 -8.36
N LEU A 16 16.34 26.36 -7.66
CA LEU A 16 16.80 25.28 -6.78
C LEU A 16 15.88 25.10 -5.56
N LEU A 17 15.14 26.13 -5.17
CA LEU A 17 14.22 26.10 -4.02
C LEU A 17 12.79 25.67 -4.43
N SER A 18 12.48 25.60 -5.72
CA SER A 18 11.10 25.42 -6.22
C SER A 18 10.65 23.97 -6.42
N VAL A 19 11.46 22.96 -6.09
CA VAL A 19 11.00 21.56 -6.14
C VAL A 19 10.47 21.15 -4.76
N GLN A 20 9.32 21.71 -4.41
CA GLN A 20 8.43 21.14 -3.39
C GLN A 20 7.36 20.36 -4.14
N ALA A 21 7.64 19.09 -4.45
CA ALA A 21 6.59 18.18 -4.89
C ALA A 21 5.71 17.88 -3.66
N ALA A 22 4.74 18.75 -3.38
CA ALA A 22 3.67 18.40 -2.46
C ALA A 22 3.02 17.13 -3.04
N PRO A 23 2.88 16.04 -2.27
CA PRO A 23 2.06 14.92 -2.71
C PRO A 23 0.70 15.50 -3.09
N GLY A 24 0.27 15.29 -4.33
CA GLY A 24 -1.12 15.56 -4.70
C GLY A 24 -2.04 14.85 -3.70
N PRO A 25 -3.28 15.32 -3.47
CA PRO A 25 -4.20 14.69 -2.54
C PRO A 25 -4.18 13.18 -2.77
N HIS A 26 -3.73 12.42 -1.78
CA HIS A 26 -3.61 10.98 -1.89
C HIS A 26 -4.99 10.46 -2.33
N PRO A 27 -5.08 9.68 -3.42
CA PRO A 27 -6.36 9.15 -3.83
C PRO A 27 -6.93 8.37 -2.65
N HIS A 28 -8.19 8.62 -2.30
CA HIS A 28 -8.84 7.89 -1.23
C HIS A 28 -9.00 6.43 -1.69
N TRP A 29 -8.11 5.56 -1.21
CA TRP A 29 -8.14 4.13 -1.51
C TRP A 29 -8.79 3.38 -0.35
N SER A 30 -9.72 2.50 -0.69
CA SER A 30 -10.23 1.45 0.22
C SER A 30 -9.27 0.25 0.21
N VAL A 31 -9.55 -0.77 1.03
CA VAL A 31 -8.79 -2.02 1.06
C VAL A 31 -9.61 -3.13 0.42
N GLY A 32 -9.04 -3.80 -0.58
CA GLY A 32 -9.56 -5.04 -1.13
C GLY A 32 -8.75 -6.25 -0.68
N PHE A 33 -9.32 -7.45 -0.75
CA PHE A 33 -8.55 -8.69 -0.60
C PHE A 33 -9.01 -9.81 -1.53
N HIS A 34 -8.07 -10.71 -1.84
CA HIS A 34 -8.31 -11.96 -2.56
C HIS A 34 -7.75 -13.14 -1.76
N GLU A 35 -8.57 -14.17 -1.58
CA GLU A 35 -8.10 -15.48 -1.12
C GLU A 35 -7.61 -16.29 -2.33
N MET A 36 -6.40 -16.83 -2.22
CA MET A 36 -5.75 -17.56 -3.30
C MET A 36 -5.34 -18.94 -2.80
N SER A 37 -5.45 -19.93 -3.68
CA SER A 37 -4.88 -21.25 -3.47
C SER A 37 -4.01 -21.62 -4.66
N PHE A 38 -2.82 -22.13 -4.37
CA PHE A 38 -1.85 -22.58 -5.35
C PHE A 38 -1.14 -23.83 -4.83
N LEU A 39 -0.48 -24.56 -5.72
CA LEU A 39 0.30 -25.72 -5.31
C LEU A 39 1.67 -25.26 -4.80
N ASP A 40 2.08 -25.77 -3.64
CA ASP A 40 3.44 -25.58 -3.15
C ASP A 40 4.42 -26.21 -4.16
N PRO A 41 5.42 -25.45 -4.66
CA PRO A 41 6.37 -25.97 -5.63
C PRO A 41 7.22 -27.13 -5.10
N LEU A 42 7.35 -27.31 -3.79
CA LEU A 42 8.18 -28.33 -3.16
C LEU A 42 7.49 -29.70 -3.12
N ASP A 43 6.26 -29.76 -2.63
CA ASP A 43 5.53 -31.02 -2.38
C ASP A 43 4.20 -31.14 -3.15
N ARG A 44 3.81 -30.09 -3.89
CA ARG A 44 2.57 -29.98 -4.65
C ARG A 44 1.30 -30.06 -3.80
N GLN A 45 1.40 -29.82 -2.49
CA GLN A 45 0.22 -29.69 -1.65
C GLN A 45 -0.45 -28.33 -1.85
N PRO A 46 -1.78 -28.24 -1.66
CA PRO A 46 -2.46 -26.95 -1.71
C PRO A 46 -1.98 -26.01 -0.61
N MET A 47 -1.40 -24.88 -1.01
CA MET A 47 -1.06 -23.75 -0.16
C MET A 47 -2.12 -22.66 -0.31
N ARG A 48 -2.45 -21.98 0.80
CA ARG A 48 -3.38 -20.83 0.82
C ARG A 48 -2.63 -19.54 1.12
N ALA A 49 -3.00 -18.46 0.46
CA ALA A 49 -2.53 -17.12 0.77
C ALA A 49 -3.65 -16.09 0.62
N ILE A 50 -3.49 -14.94 1.25
CA ILE A 50 -4.42 -13.82 1.13
C ILE A 50 -3.63 -12.60 0.70
N ALA A 51 -4.06 -11.99 -0.41
CA ALA A 51 -3.50 -10.74 -0.90
C ALA A 51 -4.41 -9.59 -0.47
N PHE A 52 -3.88 -8.67 0.33
CA PHE A 52 -4.50 -7.37 0.59
C PHE A 52 -3.91 -6.32 -0.34
N TYR A 53 -4.75 -5.44 -0.89
CA TYR A 53 -4.32 -4.45 -1.87
C TYR A 53 -5.14 -3.15 -1.80
N PRO A 54 -4.57 -2.00 -2.23
CA PRO A 54 -5.33 -0.78 -2.41
C PRO A 54 -6.43 -0.96 -3.46
N SER A 55 -7.63 -0.50 -3.16
CA SER A 55 -8.81 -0.64 -4.00
C SER A 55 -9.46 0.71 -4.30
N THR A 56 -10.12 0.80 -5.45
CA THR A 56 -11.06 1.89 -5.77
C THR A 56 -12.52 1.43 -5.62
N GLY A 57 -12.75 0.27 -5.02
CA GLY A 57 -14.08 -0.25 -4.73
C GLY A 57 -14.73 0.46 -3.55
N ILE A 58 -16.03 0.23 -3.37
CA ILE A 58 -16.79 0.75 -2.23
C ILE A 58 -16.22 0.13 -0.95
N GLU A 59 -15.96 0.96 0.05
CA GLU A 59 -15.48 0.53 1.36
C GLU A 59 -16.59 -0.21 2.12
N HIS A 60 -16.30 -1.45 2.49
CA HIS A 60 -17.19 -2.30 3.29
C HIS A 60 -16.37 -3.34 4.06
N GLY A 61 -16.79 -3.63 5.29
CA GLY A 61 -16.20 -4.70 6.10
C GLY A 61 -16.71 -6.08 5.71
N SER A 62 -15.89 -7.11 5.83
CA SER A 62 -16.26 -8.47 5.45
C SER A 62 -15.83 -9.51 6.48
N GLN A 63 -16.44 -10.70 6.39
CA GLN A 63 -16.03 -11.86 7.15
C GLN A 63 -14.90 -12.59 6.42
N LEU A 64 -13.79 -12.80 7.12
CA LEU A 64 -12.68 -13.65 6.70
C LEU A 64 -12.42 -14.66 7.81
N GLU A 65 -12.48 -15.96 7.50
CA GLU A 65 -12.16 -17.06 8.43
C GLU A 65 -12.82 -16.91 9.84
N GLY A 66 -14.03 -16.34 9.89
CA GLY A 66 -14.81 -16.13 11.12
C GLY A 66 -14.63 -14.79 11.83
N TYR A 67 -13.82 -13.88 11.26
CA TYR A 67 -13.53 -12.55 11.83
C TYR A 67 -13.99 -11.44 10.90
N GLN A 68 -14.46 -10.35 11.50
CA GLN A 68 -14.78 -9.13 10.77
C GLN A 68 -13.51 -8.33 10.49
N ILE A 69 -13.27 -8.03 9.22
CA ILE A 69 -12.13 -7.23 8.75
C ILE A 69 -12.62 -6.01 7.97
N ALA A 70 -11.90 -4.90 8.08
CA ALA A 70 -12.16 -3.67 7.31
C ALA A 70 -11.55 -3.75 5.91
N ALA A 71 -11.95 -4.77 5.13
CA ALA A 71 -11.54 -4.96 3.74
C ALA A 71 -12.67 -5.62 2.95
N SER A 72 -12.77 -5.28 1.68
CA SER A 72 -13.80 -5.78 0.77
C SER A 72 -13.29 -6.93 -0.08
N ARG A 73 -14.00 -8.05 -0.05
CA ARG A 73 -13.66 -9.25 -0.81
C ARG A 73 -13.77 -8.97 -2.31
N ASP A 74 -12.74 -9.36 -3.06
CA ASP A 74 -12.66 -9.26 -4.52
C ASP A 74 -12.92 -7.83 -5.07
N ALA A 75 -12.58 -6.81 -4.30
CA ALA A 75 -12.79 -5.42 -4.69
C ALA A 75 -11.88 -5.01 -5.86
N LYS A 76 -12.30 -4.01 -6.64
CA LYS A 76 -11.51 -3.55 -7.80
C LYS A 76 -10.14 -3.02 -7.36
N ILE A 77 -9.06 -3.65 -7.83
CA ILE A 77 -7.68 -3.23 -7.53
C ILE A 77 -7.44 -1.81 -8.08
N ALA A 78 -6.80 -0.96 -7.29
CA ALA A 78 -6.36 0.35 -7.75
C ALA A 78 -5.19 0.22 -8.75
N ILE A 79 -5.22 0.97 -9.85
CA ILE A 79 -4.14 0.95 -10.84
C ILE A 79 -2.96 1.76 -10.29
N GLY A 80 -1.80 1.12 -10.16
CA GLY A 80 -0.60 1.77 -9.65
C GLY A 80 0.57 0.81 -9.44
N ARG A 81 1.69 1.36 -9.00
CA ARG A 81 2.86 0.59 -8.55
C ARG A 81 2.88 0.62 -7.03
N PHE A 82 2.75 -0.54 -6.41
CA PHE A 82 2.74 -0.68 -4.95
C PHE A 82 3.88 -1.60 -4.53
N PRO A 83 4.61 -1.26 -3.45
CA PRO A 83 5.56 -2.19 -2.87
C PRO A 83 4.82 -3.44 -2.38
N MET A 84 5.42 -4.61 -2.60
CA MET A 84 4.85 -5.89 -2.15
C MET A 84 5.52 -6.31 -0.84
N LEU A 85 4.70 -6.58 0.17
CA LEU A 85 5.15 -7.19 1.42
C LEU A 85 4.58 -8.61 1.49
N MET A 86 5.48 -9.59 1.62
CA MET A 86 5.10 -10.98 1.81
C MET A 86 5.27 -11.36 3.28
N LEU A 87 4.18 -11.77 3.92
CA LEU A 87 4.17 -12.23 5.30
C LEU A 87 3.93 -13.74 5.31
N SER A 88 4.88 -14.49 5.88
CA SER A 88 4.71 -15.91 6.12
C SER A 88 4.34 -16.13 7.58
N HIS A 89 3.35 -16.97 7.84
CA HIS A 89 3.12 -17.46 9.18
C HIS A 89 4.20 -18.52 9.51
N GLY A 90 4.60 -18.64 10.77
CA GLY A 90 5.46 -19.74 11.20
C GLY A 90 4.80 -21.11 10.96
N ASN A 91 5.57 -22.20 11.05
CA ASN A 91 5.14 -23.59 10.74
C ASN A 91 3.92 -24.10 11.54
N THR A 92 3.48 -23.36 12.56
CA THR A 92 2.31 -23.64 13.41
C THR A 92 1.46 -22.38 13.65
N GLY A 93 1.78 -21.27 12.99
CA GLY A 93 1.00 -20.05 13.08
C GLY A 93 -0.26 -20.16 12.25
N THR A 94 -1.40 -19.80 12.83
CA THR A 94 -2.54 -19.36 12.02
C THR A 94 -2.14 -18.04 11.36
N PRO A 95 -2.65 -17.71 10.15
CA PRO A 95 -2.31 -16.43 9.52
C PRO A 95 -2.79 -15.19 10.33
N TRP A 96 -3.52 -15.38 11.44
CA TRP A 96 -4.08 -14.33 12.28
C TRP A 96 -3.11 -13.25 12.80
N PRO A 97 -1.96 -13.57 13.42
CA PRO A 97 -1.04 -12.53 13.87
C PRO A 97 -0.49 -11.70 12.70
N CYS A 98 -0.43 -12.30 11.50
CA CYS A 98 -0.05 -11.64 10.27
C CYS A 98 -1.21 -10.85 9.64
N MET A 99 -2.48 -11.16 9.94
CA MET A 99 -3.67 -10.47 9.40
C MET A 99 -4.10 -9.25 10.21
N THR A 100 -3.77 -9.16 11.51
CA THR A 100 -4.01 -7.93 12.28
C THR A 100 -3.06 -6.81 11.88
N TRP A 101 -1.90 -7.17 11.31
CA TRP A 101 -0.91 -6.21 10.83
C TRP A 101 -1.40 -5.38 9.62
N PRO A 102 -1.86 -5.95 8.48
CA PRO A 102 -2.25 -5.24 7.24
C PRO A 102 -3.37 -4.18 7.36
N PRO A 103 -4.51 -4.40 8.05
CA PRO A 103 -5.54 -3.38 8.17
C PRO A 103 -5.13 -2.20 9.07
N LEU A 104 -4.11 -2.37 9.92
CA LEU A 104 -3.49 -1.27 10.66
C LEU A 104 -2.61 -0.36 9.77
N TRP A 105 -2.34 -0.70 8.50
CA TRP A 105 -1.47 0.11 7.63
C TRP A 105 -2.15 1.40 7.17
N HIS A 106 -3.49 1.43 7.04
CA HIS A 106 -4.21 2.70 6.88
C HIS A 106 -3.94 3.67 8.04
N ALA A 107 -3.75 3.16 9.27
CA ALA A 107 -3.49 3.97 10.45
C ALA A 107 -1.99 4.27 10.70
N ARG A 108 -1.07 3.35 10.35
CA ARG A 108 0.37 3.47 10.65
C ARG A 108 1.26 3.93 9.49
N ALA A 109 0.83 3.80 8.24
CA ALA A 109 1.59 4.38 7.11
C ALA A 109 1.67 5.92 7.21
N LEU A 110 0.68 6.54 7.86
CA LEU A 110 0.67 7.97 8.20
C LEU A 110 1.64 8.34 9.34
N SER A 111 2.12 7.40 10.16
CA SER A 111 2.97 7.69 11.33
C SER A 111 4.46 7.44 11.11
N TRP A 112 4.87 6.81 10.01
CA TRP A 112 6.27 6.56 9.67
C TRP A 112 6.82 7.52 8.60
N TRP A 113 5.98 8.44 8.12
CA TRP A 113 6.32 9.52 7.19
C TRP A 113 6.03 10.92 7.76
N ARG A 114 6.20 11.07 9.08
CA ARG A 114 6.31 12.38 9.74
C ARG A 114 7.56 12.41 10.60
#